data_AF-A0A936WXY9-F1
#
_entry.id   AF-A0A936WXY9-F1
#
_cell.length_a   1.000
_cell.length_b   1.000
_cell.length_c   1.000
_cell.angle_alpha   90.00
_cell.angle_beta   90.00
_cell.angle_gamma   90.00
#
_symmetry.space_group_name_H-M   'P 1'
#
loop_
_entity.id
_entity.type
_entity.pdbx_description
1 polymer ?
#
loop_
_entity_poly.entity_id
_entity_poly.type
_entity_poly.pdbx_seq_one_letter_code
_entity_poly.pdbx_strand_id
1 'polypeptide(L)'
;MEASVKFGVVAAVQHDQVSYDKVNYSKAPYTKEPYQFISYCECHDNHVLWDKLKISCPDASVDTRKSMHQLALSIVLTSQGIAFLPAGTEFLRSKTGWKIHLNLEIVSMLLIGI
;
A
#
# COMPACT_ATOMS: atom_id res chain seq x y z
N MET A 1 -5.81 -0.26 -13.89
CA MET A 1 -5.50 0.51 -12.65
C MET A 1 -6.61 0.36 -11.61
N GLU A 2 -7.85 0.75 -11.90
CA GLU A 2 -8.98 0.68 -10.95
C GLU A 2 -9.22 -0.73 -10.37
N ALA A 3 -9.21 -1.76 -11.22
CA ALA A 3 -9.41 -3.15 -10.78
C ALA A 3 -8.33 -3.62 -9.79
N SER A 4 -7.07 -3.17 -9.96
CA SER A 4 -5.98 -3.49 -9.03
C SER A 4 -6.16 -2.83 -7.67
N VAL A 5 -6.68 -1.60 -7.62
CA VAL A 5 -7.00 -0.93 -6.35
C VAL A 5 -8.14 -1.66 -5.65
N LYS A 6 -9.22 -2.00 -6.38
CA LYS A 6 -10.34 -2.78 -5.83
C LYS A 6 -9.89 -4.12 -5.28
N PHE A 7 -9.06 -4.86 -6.03
CA PHE A 7 -8.47 -6.13 -5.60
C PHE A 7 -7.72 -6.01 -4.27
N GLY A 8 -6.95 -4.93 -4.10
CA GLY A 8 -6.26 -4.65 -2.84
C GLY A 8 -7.19 -4.30 -1.68
N VAL A 9 -8.22 -3.50 -1.94
CA VAL A 9 -9.20 -3.09 -0.90
C VAL A 9 -9.99 -4.28 -0.38
N VAL A 10 -10.31 -5.26 -1.23
CA VAL A 10 -10.98 -6.50 -0.83
C VAL A 10 -10.03 -7.59 -0.34
N ALA A 11 -8.83 -7.22 0.14
CA ALA A 11 -7.88 -8.17 0.73
C ALA A 11 -7.47 -9.34 -0.20
N ALA A 12 -7.53 -9.13 -1.52
CA ALA A 12 -7.24 -10.14 -2.54
C ALA A 12 -8.04 -11.46 -2.42
N VAL A 13 -9.19 -11.45 -1.75
CA VAL A 13 -10.11 -12.59 -1.70
C VAL A 13 -10.99 -12.64 -2.94
N GLN A 14 -11.63 -13.80 -3.18
CA GLN A 14 -12.62 -13.93 -4.24
C GLN A 14 -13.81 -12.99 -3.98
N HIS A 15 -13.97 -11.98 -4.84
CA HIS A 15 -15.05 -11.00 -4.74
C HIS A 15 -15.70 -10.68 -6.09
N ASP A 16 -17.04 -10.65 -6.16
CA ASP A 16 -17.82 -10.47 -7.40
C ASP A 16 -17.61 -9.12 -8.07
N GLN A 17 -17.33 -8.08 -7.26
CA GLN A 17 -17.08 -6.72 -7.76
C GLN A 17 -15.66 -6.51 -8.32
N VAL A 18 -14.82 -7.55 -8.36
CA VAL A 18 -13.45 -7.49 -8.89
C VAL A 18 -13.34 -8.25 -10.20
N SER A 19 -12.94 -7.54 -11.26
CA SER A 19 -12.63 -8.13 -12.57
C SER A 19 -11.14 -8.50 -12.63
N TYR A 20 -10.81 -9.77 -12.39
CA TYR A 20 -9.43 -10.27 -12.34
C TYR A 20 -8.68 -10.13 -13.67
N ASP A 21 -9.37 -10.20 -14.81
CA ASP A 21 -8.76 -9.96 -16.13
C ASP A 21 -8.13 -8.58 -16.26
N LYS A 22 -8.61 -7.60 -15.49
CA LYS A 22 -8.12 -6.21 -15.50
C LYS A 22 -7.16 -5.89 -14.35
N VAL A 23 -6.91 -6.84 -13.45
CA VAL A 23 -5.90 -6.70 -12.39
C VAL A 23 -4.52 -6.84 -13.00
N ASN A 24 -3.61 -5.93 -12.64
CA ASN A 24 -2.27 -5.86 -13.23
C ASN A 24 -1.38 -7.05 -12.85
N TYR A 25 -1.55 -7.59 -11.64
CA TYR A 25 -0.57 -8.49 -11.02
C TYR A 25 -1.04 -9.94 -10.87
N SER A 26 -2.36 -10.19 -10.95
CA SER A 26 -2.93 -11.52 -10.81
C SER A 26 -4.21 -11.66 -11.60
N LYS A 27 -4.52 -12.89 -12.02
CA LYS A 27 -5.81 -13.29 -12.60
C LYS A 27 -6.65 -14.15 -11.65
N ALA A 28 -6.19 -14.33 -10.41
CA ALA A 28 -6.83 -15.15 -9.39
C ALA A 28 -6.71 -14.48 -8.00
N PRO A 29 -7.61 -14.80 -7.05
CA PRO A 29 -7.45 -14.40 -5.65
C PRO A 29 -6.18 -14.99 -5.05
N TYR A 30 -5.58 -14.27 -4.10
CA TYR A 30 -4.36 -14.70 -3.41
C TYR A 30 -4.66 -15.36 -2.06
N THR A 31 -5.75 -14.96 -1.43
CA THR A 31 -6.14 -15.39 -0.10
C THR A 31 -7.52 -16.04 -0.15
N LYS A 32 -7.76 -16.98 0.76
CA LYS A 32 -9.11 -17.55 0.93
C LYS A 32 -9.95 -16.66 1.81
N GLU A 33 -9.31 -16.08 2.83
CA GLU A 33 -9.94 -15.25 3.84
C GLU A 33 -9.19 -13.92 4.02
N PRO A 34 -9.88 -12.83 4.35
CA PRO A 34 -9.29 -11.49 4.37
C PRO A 34 -8.19 -11.31 5.43
N TYR A 35 -8.24 -12.05 6.54
CA TYR A 35 -7.22 -11.99 7.59
C TYR A 35 -5.85 -12.54 7.16
N GLN A 36 -5.78 -13.25 6.03
CA GLN A 36 -4.51 -13.75 5.46
C GLN A 36 -3.80 -12.68 4.62
N PHE A 37 -4.39 -11.48 4.51
CA PHE A 37 -3.87 -10.39 3.72
C PHE A 37 -3.49 -9.22 4.62
N ILE A 38 -2.28 -8.69 4.42
CA ILE A 38 -1.78 -7.52 5.14
C ILE A 38 -1.78 -6.32 4.18
N SER A 39 -2.56 -5.31 4.51
CA SER A 39 -2.63 -4.05 3.77
C SER A 39 -1.67 -3.03 4.38
N TYR A 40 -0.80 -2.44 3.56
CA TYR A 40 0.12 -1.40 4.03
C TYR A 40 0.59 -0.48 2.90
N CYS A 41 1.05 0.73 3.24
CA CYS A 41 1.63 1.70 2.29
C CYS A 41 3.14 1.92 2.50
N GLU A 42 3.65 1.57 3.67
CA GLU A 42 5.07 1.64 4.02
C GLU A 42 5.47 0.60 5.05
N CYS A 43 6.76 0.29 5.10
CA CYS A 43 7.35 -0.62 6.07
C CYS A 43 8.75 -0.11 6.50
N HIS A 44 9.45 -0.91 7.30
CA HIS A 44 10.80 -0.57 7.73
C HIS A 44 11.80 -0.60 6.58
N ASP A 45 11.54 -1.38 5.54
CA ASP A 45 12.33 -1.40 4.31
C ASP A 45 11.99 -0.23 3.39
N ASN A 46 12.96 0.19 2.58
CA ASN A 46 12.81 1.25 1.57
C ASN A 46 12.36 2.62 2.14
N HIS A 47 11.93 3.50 1.22
CA HIS A 47 11.39 4.82 1.54
C HIS A 47 10.06 4.71 2.29
N VAL A 48 9.92 5.56 3.30
CA VAL A 48 8.65 5.80 4.00
C VAL A 48 7.65 6.51 3.09
N LEU A 49 6.35 6.41 3.41
CA LEU A 49 5.27 6.90 2.55
C LEU A 49 5.44 8.39 2.21
N TRP A 50 5.82 9.20 3.19
CA TRP A 50 6.08 10.63 2.99
C TRP A 50 7.20 10.89 1.97
N ASP A 51 8.28 10.13 2.02
CA ASP A 51 9.39 10.27 1.08
C ASP A 51 9.02 9.76 -0.31
N LYS A 52 8.24 8.67 -0.41
CA LYS A 52 7.68 8.20 -1.69
C LYS A 52 6.86 9.30 -2.36
N LEU A 53 5.98 9.98 -1.60
CA LEU A 53 5.15 11.08 -2.11
C LEU A 53 5.97 12.29 -2.54
N LYS A 54 7.05 12.62 -1.81
CA LYS A 54 7.98 13.69 -2.22
C LYS A 54 8.66 13.38 -3.55
N ILE A 55 9.02 12.11 -3.79
CA ILE A 55 9.71 11.67 -5.00
C ILE A 55 8.73 11.57 -6.18
N SER A 56 7.54 11.00 -5.97
CA SER A 56 6.55 10.77 -7.04
C SER A 56 5.79 12.04 -7.44
N CYS A 57 5.65 13.00 -6.53
CA CYS A 57 4.90 14.24 -6.74
C CYS A 57 5.74 15.46 -6.28
N PRO A 58 6.88 15.75 -6.94
CA PRO A 58 7.79 16.81 -6.52
C PRO A 58 7.13 18.19 -6.55
N ASP A 59 6.22 18.42 -7.51
CA ASP A 59 5.55 19.70 -7.74
C ASP A 59 4.34 19.93 -6.83
N ALA A 60 3.86 18.89 -6.13
CA ALA A 60 2.70 19.03 -5.25
C ALA A 60 3.05 19.89 -4.02
N SER A 61 2.12 20.73 -3.56
CA SER A 61 2.33 21.49 -2.31
C SER A 61 2.47 20.55 -1.09
N VAL A 62 3.03 21.05 0.00
CA VAL A 62 3.15 20.27 1.25
C VAL A 62 1.78 19.83 1.75
N ASP A 63 0.77 20.70 1.69
CA ASP A 63 -0.58 20.37 2.17
C ASP A 63 -1.29 19.37 1.25
N THR A 64 -1.10 19.49 -0.07
CA THR A 64 -1.55 18.47 -1.02
C THR A 64 -0.93 17.10 -0.71
N ARG A 65 0.38 17.06 -0.41
CA ARG A 65 1.06 15.81 -0.02
C ARG A 65 0.54 15.26 1.32
N LYS A 66 0.20 16.11 2.29
CA LYS A 66 -0.44 15.67 3.55
C LYS A 66 -1.80 15.02 3.27
N SER A 67 -2.62 15.61 2.40
CA SER A 67 -3.90 15.02 2.00
C SER A 67 -3.72 13.69 1.28
N MET A 68 -2.73 13.57 0.39
CA MET A 68 -2.38 12.30 -0.26
C MET A 68 -1.94 11.24 0.76
N HIS A 69 -1.12 11.64 1.74
CA HIS A 69 -0.68 10.76 2.83
C HIS A 69 -1.86 10.28 3.65
N GLN A 70 -2.74 11.18 4.09
CA GLN A 70 -3.96 10.83 4.84
C GLN A 70 -4.85 9.88 4.04
N LEU A 71 -5.08 10.16 2.75
CA LEU A 71 -5.89 9.30 1.89
C LEU A 71 -5.31 7.89 1.78
N ALA A 72 -3.99 7.76 1.59
CA ALA A 72 -3.33 6.46 1.52
C ALA A 72 -3.52 5.65 2.81
N LEU A 73 -3.37 6.29 3.98
CA LEU A 73 -3.63 5.63 5.27
C LEU A 73 -5.10 5.27 5.46
N SER A 74 -6.01 6.15 5.06
CA SER A 74 -7.45 5.87 5.12
C SER A 74 -7.81 4.63 4.30
N ILE A 75 -7.23 4.45 3.12
CA ILE A 75 -7.45 3.25 2.30
C ILE A 75 -6.95 1.99 3.03
N VAL A 76 -5.76 2.03 3.62
CA VAL A 76 -5.22 0.89 4.38
C VAL A 76 -6.13 0.53 5.56
N LEU A 77 -6.52 1.55 6.34
CA LEU A 77 -7.37 1.39 7.52
C LEU A 77 -8.81 0.94 7.22
N THR A 78 -9.30 1.20 6.01
CA THR A 78 -10.66 0.84 5.58
C THR A 78 -10.71 -0.37 4.64
N SER A 79 -9.54 -0.96 4.32
CA SER A 79 -9.46 -2.20 3.57
C SER A 79 -9.92 -3.40 4.41
N GLN A 80 -10.35 -4.48 3.76
CA GLN A 80 -10.86 -5.68 4.44
C GLN A 80 -9.76 -6.50 5.15
N GLY A 81 -8.49 -6.30 4.78
CA GLY A 81 -7.35 -7.05 5.32
C GLY A 81 -6.86 -6.52 6.66
N ILE A 82 -5.81 -7.13 7.20
CA ILE A 82 -5.12 -6.64 8.40
C ILE A 82 -4.34 -5.38 8.03
N ALA A 83 -4.73 -4.24 8.59
CA ALA A 83 -4.03 -2.98 8.41
C ALA A 83 -2.70 -2.99 9.17
N PHE A 84 -1.60 -2.68 8.48
CA PHE A 84 -0.28 -2.51 9.08
C PHE A 84 0.22 -1.08 8.90
N LEU A 85 0.57 -0.45 10.03
CA LEU A 85 1.03 0.94 10.11
C LEU A 85 2.35 1.01 10.89
N PRO A 86 3.48 1.33 10.26
CA PRO A 86 4.74 1.55 10.96
C PRO A 86 4.68 2.75 11.91
N ALA A 87 5.39 2.68 13.03
CA ALA A 87 5.47 3.78 13.98
C ALA A 87 6.05 5.07 13.35
N GLY A 88 5.36 6.19 13.56
CA GLY A 88 5.74 7.50 13.05
C GLY A 88 5.13 7.86 11.70
N THR A 89 4.42 6.93 11.05
CA THR A 89 3.66 7.19 9.83
C THR A 89 2.66 8.33 10.06
N GLU A 90 1.96 8.30 11.18
CA GLU A 90 1.00 9.32 11.64
C GLU A 90 1.61 10.73 11.81
N PHE A 91 2.92 10.83 11.97
CA PHE A 91 3.67 12.09 12.13
C PHE A 91 4.43 12.51 10.86
N LEU A 92 4.12 11.92 9.69
CA LEU A 92 4.81 12.21 8.42
C LEU A 92 6.32 11.93 8.49
N ARG A 93 6.69 10.81 9.13
CA ARG A 93 8.09 10.38 9.27
C ARG A 93 8.81 10.39 7.92
N SER A 94 10.07 10.84 7.95
CA SER A 94 10.99 10.89 6.80
C SER A 94 12.29 10.16 7.16
N LYS A 95 12.87 9.40 6.23
CA LYS A 95 14.19 8.77 6.38
C LYS A 95 15.18 9.53 5.51
N THR A 96 15.89 10.50 6.10
CA THR A 96 16.96 11.22 5.41
C THR A 96 18.16 10.31 5.21
N GLY A 97 18.47 9.94 3.96
CA GLY A 97 19.78 9.39 3.57
C GLY A 97 19.99 7.88 3.64
N TRP A 98 19.05 7.09 4.16
CA TRP A 98 19.24 5.63 4.30
C TRP A 98 18.29 4.85 3.37
N LYS A 99 18.66 4.73 2.08
CA LYS A 99 18.18 3.62 1.24
C LYS A 99 18.90 2.36 1.71
N ILE A 100 18.32 1.63 2.65
CA ILE A 100 18.71 0.23 2.84
C ILE A 100 18.13 -0.51 1.63
N HIS A 101 18.99 -0.83 0.66
CA HIS A 101 18.67 -1.64 -0.52
C HIS A 101 18.36 -3.08 -0.07
N LEU A 102 17.13 -3.32 0.37
CA LEU A 102 16.51 -4.62 0.26
C LEU A 102 15.49 -4.49 -0.88
N ASN A 103 15.87 -5.02 -2.05
CA ASN A 103 15.07 -4.99 -3.26
C ASN A 103 13.70 -5.66 -3.02
N LEU A 104 12.70 -4.85 -2.71
CA LEU A 104 11.30 -5.15 -2.98
C LEU A 104 10.81 -4.05 -3.91
N GLU A 105 11.07 -4.28 -5.20
CA GLU A 105 10.47 -3.49 -6.26
C GLU A 105 8.95 -3.50 -6.07
N ILE A 106 8.37 -2.29 -6.13
CA ILE A 106 7.09 -1.98 -6.76
C ILE A 106 5.97 -2.99 -6.47
N VAL A 107 5.07 -2.58 -5.56
CA VAL A 107 3.82 -3.27 -5.14
C VAL A 107 4.08 -4.34 -4.09
N SER A 108 4.28 -3.93 -2.85
CA SER A 108 3.99 -4.85 -1.75
C SER A 108 2.58 -4.62 -1.25
N MET A 109 1.66 -5.15 -2.04
CA MET A 109 0.52 -5.90 -1.54
C MET A 109 0.83 -7.38 -1.78
N LEU A 110 1.85 -7.92 -1.09
CA LEU A 110 2.02 -9.36 -0.92
C LEU A 110 3.15 -9.72 0.05
N LEU A 111 2.93 -10.86 0.72
CA LEU A 111 3.86 -11.77 1.39
C LEU A 111 4.29 -11.43 2.83
N ILE A 112 3.44 -11.86 3.77
CA ILE A 112 3.93 -12.74 4.84
C ILE A 112 3.09 -14.01 4.76
N GLY A 113 3.64 -15.04 4.12
CA GLY A 113 3.14 -16.39 4.24
C GLY A 113 3.56 -16.96 5.58
N ILE A 114 2.58 -17.11 6.47
CA ILE A 114 2.43 -18.24 7.41
C ILE A 114 0.96 -18.64 7.34
#